data_AF-A0AAU3H811-F1
#
_entry.id   AF-A0AAU3H811-F1
#
_cell.length_a   1.000
_cell.length_b   1.000
_cell.length_c   1.000
_cell.angle_alpha   90.00
_cell.angle_beta   90.00
_cell.angle_gamma   90.00
#
_symmetry.space_group_name_H-M   'P 1'
#
loop_
_entity.id
_entity.type
_entity.pdbx_description
1 polymer ?
#
loop_
_entity_poly.entity_id
_entity_poly.type
_entity_poly.pdbx_seq_one_letter_code
_entity_poly.pdbx_strand_id
1 'polypeptide(L)' 'MAAAALVRRGVTDPEPLPYETLVRIDAFAPNPGDIVGLDDVTPGTVPGWDGSGAARR' A
#
# COMPACT_ATOMS: atom_id res chain seq x y z
N MET A 1 -6.14 12.69 21.00
CA MET A 1 -6.15 11.67 19.93
C MET A 1 -4.73 11.21 19.71
N ALA A 2 -4.50 9.92 19.49
CA ALA A 2 -3.16 9.45 19.08
C ALA A 2 -2.88 9.97 17.67
N ALA A 3 -1.64 10.39 17.40
CA ALA A 3 -1.21 10.78 16.06
C ALA A 3 -1.32 9.59 15.10
N ALA A 4 -1.64 9.85 13.82
CA ALA A 4 -1.56 8.79 12.82
C ALA A 4 -0.14 8.22 12.77
N ALA A 5 -0.05 6.91 12.62
CA ALA A 5 1.22 6.20 12.60
C ALA A 5 1.18 5.06 11.58
N LEU A 6 2.28 4.91 10.85
CA LEU A 6 2.48 3.75 10.00
C LEU A 6 3.03 2.61 10.83
N VAL A 7 2.39 1.45 10.70
CA VAL A 7 2.83 0.21 11.33
C VAL A 7 3.01 -0.87 10.28
N ARG A 8 4.05 -1.68 10.43
CA ARG A 8 4.25 -2.85 9.57
C ARG A 8 3.31 -3.96 10.02
N ARG A 9 2.47 -4.45 9.10
CA ARG A 9 1.56 -5.58 9.32
C ARG A 9 1.73 -6.61 8.21
N GLY A 10 1.66 -7.90 8.55
CA GLY A 10 1.51 -8.96 7.57
C GLY A 10 0.07 -9.08 7.11
N VAL A 11 -0.14 -9.11 5.80
CA VAL A 11 -1.43 -9.37 5.14
C VAL A 11 -1.26 -10.53 4.17
N THR A 12 -2.35 -11.20 3.84
CA THR A 12 -2.36 -12.22 2.78
C THR A 12 -2.32 -11.54 1.42
N ASP A 13 -1.64 -12.16 0.46
CA ASP A 13 -1.71 -11.73 -0.93
C ASP A 13 -3.17 -11.81 -1.42
N PRO A 14 -3.69 -10.78 -2.12
CA PRO A 14 -5.04 -10.82 -2.66
C PRO A 14 -5.12 -11.75 -3.87
N GLU A 15 -6.27 -12.40 -4.05
CA GLU A 15 -6.57 -13.14 -5.27
C GLU A 15 -6.99 -12.16 -6.36
N PRO A 16 -6.28 -12.08 -7.50
CA PRO A 16 -6.62 -11.15 -8.57
C PRO A 16 -7.90 -11.59 -9.30
N LEU A 17 -8.72 -10.61 -9.73
CA LEU A 17 -9.83 -10.87 -10.67
C LEU A 17 -9.29 -11.24 -12.07
N PRO A 18 -10.14 -11.77 -12.98
CA PRO A 18 -9.68 -12.22 -14.31
C PRO A 18 -9.00 -11.18 -15.20
N TYR A 19 -9.16 -9.89 -14.89
CA TYR A 19 -8.57 -8.76 -15.62
C TYR A 19 -7.55 -7.99 -14.77
N GLU A 20 -7.14 -8.54 -13.63
CA GLU A 20 -6.16 -7.96 -12.73
C GLU A 20 -4.89 -8.81 -12.73
N THR A 21 -3.79 -8.24 -12.23
CA THR A 21 -2.55 -8.96 -12.00
C THR A 21 -2.03 -8.64 -10.61
N LEU A 22 -1.54 -9.65 -9.90
CA LEU A 22 -0.85 -9.46 -8.65
C LEU A 22 0.60 -9.07 -8.93
N VAL A 23 1.07 -7.97 -8.35
CA VAL A 23 2.45 -7.49 -8.52
C VAL A 23 3.22 -7.67 -7.22
N ARG A 24 4.38 -8.36 -7.24
CA ARG A 24 5.34 -8.27 -6.14
C ARG A 24 6.09 -6.96 -6.28
N ILE A 25 5.91 -6.06 -5.33
CA ILE A 25 6.65 -4.81 -5.23
C ILE A 25 8.07 -5.09 -4.70
N ASP A 26 9.07 -4.69 -5.49
CA ASP A 26 10.49 -4.79 -5.13
C ASP A 26 11.05 -3.43 -4.66
N ALA A 27 10.46 -2.31 -5.11
CA ALA A 27 10.77 -0.96 -4.65
C ALA A 27 9.53 -0.04 -4.72
N PHE A 28 9.43 0.93 -3.81
CA PHE A 28 8.36 1.93 -3.77
C PHE A 28 8.91 3.30 -3.32
N ALA A 29 8.18 4.37 -3.64
CA ALA A 29 8.53 5.73 -3.25
C ALA A 29 7.37 6.37 -2.47
N PRO A 30 7.57 6.74 -1.19
CA PRO A 30 6.61 7.56 -0.48
C PRO A 30 6.55 8.96 -1.09
N ASN A 31 5.35 9.50 -1.27
CA ASN A 31 5.14 10.86 -1.75
C ASN A 31 4.63 11.77 -0.62
N PRO A 32 4.86 13.10 -0.71
CA PRO A 32 4.34 14.03 0.29
C PRO A 32 2.82 13.93 0.52
N GLY A 33 2.06 13.60 -0.54
CA GLY A 33 0.62 13.36 -0.44
C GLY A 33 0.24 12.16 0.44
N ASP A 34 1.06 11.10 0.44
CA ASP A 34 0.85 9.94 1.31
C ASP A 34 0.98 10.34 2.78
N ILE A 35 1.88 11.28 3.09
CA ILE A 35 2.15 11.75 4.46
C ILE A 35 1.08 12.73 4.92
N VAL A 36 0.74 13.72 4.09
CA VAL A 36 -0.27 14.75 4.43
C VAL A 36 -1.65 14.12 4.64
N GLY A 37 -1.99 13.06 3.90
CA GLY A 37 -3.26 12.37 4.04
C GLY A 37 -3.34 11.37 5.20
N LEU A 38 -2.26 11.12 5.96
CA LEU A 38 -2.24 10.04 6.96
C LEU A 38 -3.28 10.21 8.08
N ASP A 39 -3.59 11.44 8.47
CA ASP A 39 -4.55 11.68 9.54
C ASP A 39 -6.00 11.43 9.11
N ASP A 40 -6.27 11.44 7.79
CA ASP A 40 -7.62 11.30 7.21
C ASP A 40 -7.92 9.90 6.67
N VAL A 41 -6.92 9.01 6.60
CA VAL A 41 -7.15 7.64 6.11
C VAL A 41 -7.83 6.76 7.15
N THR A 42 -8.66 5.85 6.67
CA THR A 42 -9.30 4.84 7.53
C THR A 42 -8.23 3.93 8.16
N PRO A 43 -8.31 3.62 9.47
CA PRO A 43 -7.38 2.69 10.10
C PRO A 43 -7.34 1.35 9.35
N GLY A 44 -6.11 0.91 9.02
CA GLY A 44 -5.88 -0.32 8.26
C GLY A 44 -5.69 -0.11 6.75
N THR A 45 -5.87 1.10 6.24
CA THR A 45 -5.47 1.45 4.87
C THR A 45 -3.96 1.26 4.67
N VAL A 46 -3.58 0.67 3.53
CA VAL A 46 -2.19 0.61 3.07
C VAL A 46 -1.96 1.82 2.14
N PRO A 47 -1.14 2.80 2.53
CA PRO A 47 -0.86 3.98 1.71
C PRO A 47 0.20 3.69 0.64
N GLY A 48 0.39 4.64 -0.28
CA GLY A 48 1.34 4.53 -1.37
C GLY A 48 0.67 4.24 -2.72
N TRP A 49 1.15 4.92 -3.75
CA TRP A 49 0.64 4.83 -5.12
C TRP A 49 1.75 4.57 -6.16
N ASP A 50 3.02 4.71 -5.76
CA ASP A 50 4.19 4.53 -6.62
C ASP A 50 5.02 3.32 -6.20
N GLY A 51 5.05 2.31 -7.07
CA GLY A 51 5.81 1.08 -6.87
C GLY A 51 6.30 0.48 -8.18
N SER A 52 7.38 -0.29 -8.09
CA SER A 52 7.94 -1.07 -9.19
C SER A 52 8.23 -2.49 -8.74
N GLY A 53 8.07 -3.43 -9.68
CA GLY A 53 8.20 -4.84 -9.37
C GLY A 53 7.79 -5.73 -10.53
N ALA A 54 7.51 -7.00 -10.22
CA ALA A 54 7.19 -8.01 -11.22
C ALA A 54 5.76 -8.51 -11.05
N ALA A 55 5.05 -8.65 -12.18
CA ALA A 55 3.79 -9.36 -12.23
C ALA A 55 4.00 -10.84 -11.84
N ARG A 56 3.09 -11.36 -11.02
CA ARG A 56 2.99 -12.77 -10.67
C ARG A 56 2.00 -13.44 -11.61
N ARG A 57 2.28 -14.72 -11.91
CA ARG A 57 1.37 -15.60 -12.65
C ARG A 57 0.52 -16.36 -11.66
#